data_AF-A0A3M0XBQ9-F1
#
_entry.id   AF-A0A3M0XBQ9-F1
#
_cell.length_a   1.000
_cell.length_b   1.000
_cell.length_c   1.000
_cell.angle_alpha   90.00
_cell.angle_beta   90.00
_cell.angle_gamma   90.00
#
_symmetry.space_group_name_H-M   'P 1'
#
loop_
_entity.id
_entity.type
_entity.pdbx_description
1 polymer ?
#
loop_
_entity_poly.entity_id
_entity_poly.type
_entity_poly.pdbx_seq_one_letter_code
_entity_poly.pdbx_strand_id
1 'polypeptide(L)'
;MSWQDRSPLLIYPLLIPHIASLCIRYKTTPAIIAKANPLFPFGGLPFASKHQMIKNFKKVIPYTIIRASSPEYKRLSRARRFASKYKYPIILKPDTGHRGVDIRLLKNQKELDSAILDQRWDYIIQEYNDYPEEFGIFYYREPGMRAGKIISITRKEIPILEGDGKRTIKEIIENSNAIVPVKQGSALLEVEIVANQLRGKYWLK
;
A
#
# COMPACT_ATOMS: atom_id res chain seq x y z
N MET A 1 6.70 -23.14 17.08
CA MET A 1 7.03 -21.74 16.73
C MET A 1 7.38 -21.69 15.26
N SER A 2 6.51 -21.09 14.46
CA SER A 2 6.79 -20.80 13.05
C SER A 2 7.82 -19.67 12.96
N TRP A 3 8.45 -19.44 11.79
CA TRP A 3 9.37 -18.29 11.66
C TRP A 3 8.66 -16.95 11.92
N GLN A 4 7.35 -16.90 11.65
CA GLN A 4 6.50 -15.71 11.79
C GLN A 4 6.37 -15.25 13.25
N ASP A 5 6.58 -16.17 14.21
CA ASP A 5 6.48 -15.90 15.65
C ASP A 5 7.82 -15.42 16.27
N ARG A 6 8.89 -15.37 15.48
CA ARG A 6 10.20 -14.97 16.00
C ARG A 6 10.29 -13.45 16.09
N SER A 7 10.80 -12.98 17.24
CA SER A 7 11.05 -11.55 17.44
C SER A 7 11.92 -11.00 16.30
N PRO A 8 11.54 -9.86 15.69
CA PRO A 8 12.41 -9.11 14.80
C PRO A 8 13.84 -8.95 15.35
N LEU A 9 13.96 -8.84 16.67
CA LEU A 9 15.23 -8.71 17.39
C LEU A 9 16.15 -9.93 17.29
N LEU A 10 15.71 -11.06 16.73
CA LEU A 10 16.57 -12.23 16.49
C LEU A 10 17.03 -12.32 15.03
N ILE A 11 16.27 -11.74 14.10
CA ILE A 11 16.52 -11.86 12.65
C ILE A 11 17.32 -10.65 12.15
N TYR A 12 16.92 -9.45 12.56
CA TYR A 12 17.51 -8.22 12.06
C TYR A 12 18.92 -7.89 12.59
N PRO A 13 19.36 -8.28 13.80
CA PRO A 13 20.72 -7.99 14.23
C PRO A 13 21.80 -8.63 13.36
N LEU A 14 21.53 -9.77 12.71
CA LEU A 14 22.47 -10.39 11.77
C LEU A 14 22.61 -9.59 10.48
N LEU A 15 21.54 -8.87 10.09
CA LEU A 15 21.54 -8.03 8.89
C LEU A 15 22.30 -6.72 9.10
N ILE A 16 22.36 -6.20 10.32
CA ILE A 16 23.00 -4.90 10.60
C ILE A 16 24.51 -4.92 10.30
N PRO A 17 25.33 -5.85 10.83
CA PRO A 17 26.75 -5.95 10.48
C PRO A 17 26.97 -6.21 8.99
N HIS A 18 26.10 -7.01 8.36
CA HIS A 18 26.19 -7.28 6.94
C HIS A 18 25.95 -6.00 6.10
N ILE A 19 24.88 -5.26 6.38
CA ILE A 19 24.59 -3.97 5.73
C ILE A 19 25.72 -2.97 5.98
N ALA A 20 26.25 -2.90 7.20
CA ALA A 20 27.38 -2.03 7.53
C ALA A 20 28.64 -2.39 6.73
N SER A 21 28.96 -3.69 6.63
CA SER A 21 30.07 -4.19 5.80
C SER A 21 29.89 -3.81 4.32
N LEU A 22 28.68 -3.95 3.76
CA LEU A 22 28.37 -3.50 2.40
C LEU A 22 28.53 -1.98 2.25
N CYS A 23 28.08 -1.19 3.22
CA CYS A 23 28.23 0.27 3.21
C CYS A 23 29.72 0.67 3.15
N ILE A 24 30.56 0.03 3.97
CA ILE A 24 32.01 0.29 3.99
C ILE A 24 32.64 -0.13 2.65
N ARG A 25 32.38 -1.37 2.21
CA ARG A 25 32.97 -1.95 0.98
C ARG A 25 32.65 -1.11 -0.26
N TYR A 26 31.41 -0.66 -0.39
CA TYR A 26 30.95 0.11 -1.54
C TYR A 26 30.97 1.62 -1.32
N LYS A 27 31.55 2.10 -0.21
CA LYS A 27 31.62 3.53 0.16
C LYS A 27 30.26 4.23 0.03
N THR A 28 29.22 3.57 0.52
CA THR A 28 27.82 3.95 0.35
C THR A 28 27.09 4.01 1.68
N THR A 29 25.83 4.44 1.66
CA THR A 29 24.99 4.52 2.87
C THR A 29 23.83 3.51 2.80
N PRO A 30 23.24 3.14 3.96
CA PRO A 30 22.05 2.29 3.98
C PRO A 30 20.90 2.87 3.14
N ALA A 31 20.80 4.20 3.05
CA ALA A 31 19.79 4.87 2.23
C ALA A 31 19.97 4.62 0.72
N ILE A 32 21.21 4.52 0.24
CA ILE A 32 21.49 4.18 -1.17
C ILE A 32 21.18 2.71 -1.43
N ILE A 33 21.54 1.82 -0.49
CA ILE A 33 21.20 0.38 -0.58
C ILE A 33 19.68 0.18 -0.58
N ALA A 34 18.94 0.93 0.23
CA ALA A 34 17.49 0.88 0.28
C ALA A 34 16.82 1.38 -1.01
N LYS A 35 17.53 2.09 -1.89
CA LYS A 35 16.98 2.68 -3.13
C LYS A 35 16.77 1.65 -4.25
N ALA A 36 16.22 0.48 -3.93
CA ALA A 36 15.85 -0.55 -4.91
C ALA A 36 14.78 -0.05 -5.89
N ASN A 37 13.90 0.85 -5.44
CA ASN A 37 12.94 1.54 -6.30
C ASN A 37 13.24 3.06 -6.31
N PRO A 38 13.89 3.59 -7.36
CA PRO A 38 14.30 4.99 -7.43
C PRO A 38 13.16 6.00 -7.37
N LEU A 39 11.94 5.60 -7.75
CA LEU A 39 10.76 6.46 -7.72
C LEU A 39 10.18 6.60 -6.31
N PHE A 40 10.60 5.76 -5.38
CA PHE A 40 10.02 5.66 -4.04
C PHE A 40 11.02 6.23 -3.03
N PRO A 41 10.64 7.26 -2.26
CA PRO A 41 11.47 7.77 -1.18
C PRO A 41 11.89 6.65 -0.23
N PHE A 42 13.17 6.59 0.14
CA PHE A 42 13.73 5.55 1.02
C PHE A 42 13.39 4.11 0.59
N GLY A 43 13.22 3.85 -0.71
CA GLY A 43 12.88 2.52 -1.22
C GLY A 43 11.47 2.03 -0.89
N GLY A 44 10.59 2.92 -0.42
CA GLY A 44 9.25 2.53 0.04
C GLY A 44 9.18 2.08 1.50
N LEU A 45 10.20 2.42 2.31
CA LEU A 45 10.10 2.28 3.76
C LEU A 45 8.88 3.04 4.32
N PRO A 46 8.36 2.68 5.51
CA PRO A 46 7.08 3.18 6.04
C PRO A 46 6.94 4.71 6.21
N PHE A 47 8.06 5.43 6.10
CA PHE A 47 8.15 6.89 6.18
C PHE A 47 8.01 7.58 4.81
N ALA A 48 7.88 6.81 3.72
CA ALA A 48 7.74 7.36 2.38
C ALA A 48 6.38 8.07 2.18
N SER A 49 6.43 9.25 1.59
CA SER A 49 5.23 10.03 1.22
C SER A 49 4.49 9.35 0.07
N LYS A 50 3.22 9.00 0.30
CA LYS A 50 2.33 8.47 -0.74
C LYS A 50 2.14 9.47 -1.87
N HIS A 51 2.05 10.76 -1.58
CA HIS A 51 1.90 11.79 -2.60
C HIS A 51 3.13 11.84 -3.50
N GLN A 52 4.34 11.74 -2.95
CA GLN A 52 5.57 11.70 -3.72
C GLN A 52 5.68 10.46 -4.60
N MET A 53 5.09 9.33 -4.20
CA MET A 53 5.03 8.10 -4.99
C MET A 53 3.97 8.19 -6.10
N ILE A 54 2.72 8.49 -5.73
CA ILE A 54 1.55 8.45 -6.62
C ILE A 54 1.69 9.47 -7.76
N LYS A 55 2.30 10.63 -7.52
CA LYS A 55 2.48 11.68 -8.54
C LYS A 55 3.32 11.25 -9.74
N ASN A 56 4.11 10.17 -9.62
CA ASN A 56 4.96 9.67 -10.70
C ASN A 56 4.19 8.77 -11.68
N PHE A 57 2.94 8.41 -11.38
CA PHE A 57 2.13 7.52 -12.20
C PHE A 57 1.11 8.31 -13.03
N LYS A 58 0.95 7.92 -14.30
CA LYS A 58 0.00 8.58 -15.23
C LYS A 58 -1.45 8.22 -14.95
N LYS A 59 -1.71 6.98 -14.54
CA LYS A 59 -3.05 6.45 -14.27
C LYS A 59 -3.13 6.09 -12.79
N VAL A 60 -3.86 6.91 -12.03
CA VAL A 60 -4.06 6.74 -10.59
C VAL A 60 -5.48 7.12 -10.24
N ILE A 61 -6.00 6.53 -9.17
CA ILE A 61 -7.27 6.98 -8.58
C ILE A 61 -7.10 8.45 -8.17
N PRO A 62 -8.00 9.35 -8.62
CA PRO A 62 -7.92 10.76 -8.33
C PRO A 62 -7.71 11.06 -6.85
N TYR A 63 -6.80 11.97 -6.55
CA TYR A 63 -6.46 12.33 -5.18
C TYR A 63 -5.99 13.77 -5.07
N THR A 64 -5.99 14.31 -3.85
CA THR A 64 -5.35 15.58 -3.51
C THR A 64 -4.64 15.49 -2.17
N ILE A 65 -3.54 16.23 -2.02
CA ILE A 65 -2.84 16.38 -0.74
C ILE A 65 -3.40 17.56 0.06
N ILE A 66 -3.67 17.32 1.34
CA ILE A 66 -4.00 18.33 2.34
C ILE A 66 -2.81 18.42 3.29
N ARG A 67 -2.10 19.55 3.28
CA ARG A 67 -0.94 19.77 4.15
C ARG A 67 -1.38 20.32 5.49
N ALA A 68 -0.91 19.74 6.59
CA ALA A 68 -1.19 20.23 7.94
C ALA A 68 -0.69 21.67 8.13
N SER A 69 0.41 22.04 7.46
CA SER A 69 0.97 23.39 7.49
C SER A 69 0.12 24.45 6.76
N SER A 70 -0.91 24.05 6.02
CA SER A 70 -1.79 25.00 5.33
C SER A 70 -2.82 25.59 6.30
N PRO A 71 -3.17 26.88 6.16
CA PRO A 71 -4.27 27.48 6.91
C PRO A 71 -5.56 26.66 6.78
N GLU A 72 -6.33 26.59 7.86
CA GLU A 72 -7.55 25.79 7.95
C GLU A 72 -8.52 26.03 6.78
N TYR A 73 -8.81 27.29 6.46
CA TYR A 73 -9.70 27.63 5.36
C TYR A 73 -9.21 27.08 4.01
N LYS A 74 -7.89 27.02 3.77
CA LYS A 74 -7.32 26.43 2.55
C LYS A 74 -7.46 24.91 2.55
N ARG A 75 -7.28 24.26 3.71
CA ARG A 75 -7.46 22.81 3.86
C ARG A 75 -8.91 22.42 3.57
N LEU A 76 -9.86 23.10 4.22
CA LEU A 76 -11.31 22.89 4.01
C LEU A 76 -11.73 23.19 2.58
N SER A 77 -11.32 24.33 2.01
CA SER A 77 -11.64 24.70 0.63
C SER A 77 -11.15 23.64 -0.37
N ARG A 78 -9.90 23.17 -0.22
CA ARG A 78 -9.34 22.13 -1.09
C ARG A 78 -10.08 20.79 -0.94
N ALA A 79 -10.36 20.39 0.29
CA ALA A 79 -11.09 19.16 0.60
C ALA A 79 -12.50 19.17 0.02
N ARG A 80 -13.26 20.25 0.26
CA ARG A 80 -14.62 20.46 -0.26
C ARG A 80 -14.66 20.49 -1.78
N ARG A 81 -13.69 21.16 -2.42
CA ARG A 81 -13.58 21.18 -3.89
C ARG A 81 -13.35 19.78 -4.45
N PHE A 82 -12.52 18.99 -3.80
CA PHE A 82 -12.29 17.60 -4.19
C PHE A 82 -13.58 16.77 -4.06
N ALA A 83 -14.25 16.83 -2.91
CA ALA A 83 -15.50 16.11 -2.67
C ALA A 83 -16.63 16.53 -3.62
N SER A 84 -16.69 17.82 -3.97
CA SER A 84 -17.68 18.33 -4.93
C SER A 84 -17.51 17.70 -6.33
N LYS A 85 -16.25 17.43 -6.72
CA LYS A 85 -15.89 16.84 -8.02
C LYS A 85 -16.06 15.32 -8.05
N TYR A 86 -15.58 14.61 -7.04
CA TYR A 86 -15.53 13.13 -7.03
C TYR A 86 -16.67 12.47 -6.25
N LYS A 87 -17.50 13.27 -5.57
CA LYS A 87 -18.64 12.83 -4.74
C LYS A 87 -18.21 11.95 -3.57
N TYR A 88 -19.14 11.72 -2.66
CA TYR A 88 -18.96 10.82 -1.53
C TYR A 88 -19.35 9.39 -1.94
N PRO A 89 -18.76 8.36 -1.30
CA PRO A 89 -17.75 8.46 -0.26
C PRO A 89 -16.34 8.80 -0.80
N ILE A 90 -15.48 9.33 0.06
CA ILE A 90 -14.06 9.58 -0.22
C ILE A 90 -13.20 9.02 0.91
N ILE A 91 -11.97 8.63 0.60
CA ILE A 91 -11.01 8.13 1.58
C ILE A 91 -10.08 9.26 2.02
N LEU A 92 -9.91 9.43 3.33
CA LEU A 92 -8.84 10.21 3.93
C LEU A 92 -7.78 9.25 4.49
N LYS A 93 -6.51 9.46 4.14
CA LYS A 93 -5.38 8.63 4.62
C LYS A 93 -4.14 9.47 4.91
N PRO A 94 -3.33 9.14 5.93
CA PRO A 94 -2.07 9.83 6.18
C PRO A 94 -1.13 9.71 4.97
N ASP A 95 -0.43 10.80 4.63
CA ASP A 95 0.54 10.81 3.54
C ASP A 95 1.68 9.83 3.82
N THR A 96 2.21 9.84 5.05
CA THR A 96 3.18 8.87 5.58
C THR A 96 2.46 7.90 6.52
N GLY A 97 2.73 6.60 6.40
CA GLY A 97 2.05 5.58 7.24
C GLY A 97 1.81 4.26 6.53
N HIS A 98 1.55 3.21 7.31
CA HIS A 98 1.47 1.82 6.88
C HIS A 98 0.28 1.08 7.52
N ARG A 99 -0.10 -0.08 6.95
CA ARG A 99 -1.09 -1.03 7.51
C ARG A 99 -2.49 -0.47 7.80
N GLY A 100 -2.94 0.50 7.02
CA GLY A 100 -4.31 1.02 7.16
C GLY A 100 -4.57 1.86 8.41
N VAL A 101 -3.53 2.23 9.16
CA VAL A 101 -3.66 3.05 10.35
C VAL A 101 -4.19 4.44 9.97
N ASP A 102 -5.21 4.89 10.71
CA ASP A 102 -5.85 6.20 10.57
C ASP A 102 -6.40 6.51 9.16
N ILE A 103 -6.83 5.46 8.45
CA ILE A 103 -7.64 5.61 7.22
C ILE A 103 -9.11 5.80 7.61
N ARG A 104 -9.77 6.79 7.02
CA ARG A 104 -11.19 7.11 7.27
C ARG A 104 -11.96 7.11 5.96
N LEU A 105 -13.09 6.41 5.92
CA LEU A 105 -14.09 6.50 4.85
C LEU A 105 -15.08 7.59 5.20
N LEU A 106 -15.05 8.71 4.47
CA LEU A 106 -15.88 9.88 4.71
C LEU A 106 -17.09 9.81 3.79
N LYS A 107 -18.29 9.76 4.37
CA LYS A 107 -19.56 9.55 3.65
C LYS A 107 -20.31 10.84 3.34
N ASN A 108 -19.94 11.95 3.96
CA ASN A 108 -20.62 13.23 3.79
C ASN A 108 -19.73 14.43 4.16
N GLN A 109 -20.26 15.62 3.93
CA GLN A 109 -19.60 16.90 4.19
C GLN A 109 -19.25 17.13 5.65
N LYS A 110 -20.12 16.70 6.58
CA LYS A 110 -19.91 16.86 8.02
C LYS A 110 -18.71 16.03 8.50
N GLU A 111 -18.63 14.78 8.06
CA GLU A 111 -17.48 13.91 8.34
C GLU A 111 -16.19 14.45 7.74
N LEU A 112 -16.25 14.99 6.51
CA LEU A 112 -15.10 15.63 5.88
C LEU A 112 -14.58 16.82 6.68
N ASP A 113 -15.46 17.76 7.04
CA ASP A 113 -15.06 18.95 7.76
C ASP A 113 -14.47 18.58 9.13
N SER A 114 -15.12 17.68 9.87
CA SER A 114 -14.62 17.20 11.16
C SER A 114 -13.24 16.55 11.03
N ALA A 115 -13.02 15.70 10.02
CA ALA A 115 -11.75 15.02 9.83
C ALA A 115 -10.61 15.98 9.42
N ILE A 116 -10.91 17.04 8.68
CA ILE A 116 -9.92 18.06 8.27
C ILE A 116 -9.58 19.02 9.42
N LEU A 117 -10.53 19.29 10.31
CA LEU A 117 -10.29 20.09 11.52
C LEU A 117 -9.43 19.34 12.55
N ASP A 118 -9.63 18.02 12.68
CA ASP A 118 -8.83 17.12 13.55
C ASP A 118 -7.43 16.78 12.96
N GLN A 119 -7.13 17.27 11.75
CA GLN A 119 -5.92 16.91 11.03
C GLN A 119 -4.63 17.42 11.71
N ARG A 120 -3.79 16.49 12.18
CA ARG A 120 -2.47 16.76 12.80
C ARG A 120 -1.25 16.57 11.90
N TRP A 121 -1.41 15.86 10.79
CA TRP A 121 -0.32 15.46 9.87
C TRP A 121 -0.73 15.75 8.43
N ASP A 122 0.15 15.53 7.45
CA ASP A 122 -0.23 15.59 6.04
C ASP A 122 -1.12 14.40 5.67
N TYR A 123 -2.23 14.65 4.98
CA TYR A 123 -3.15 13.61 4.50
C TYR A 123 -3.36 13.70 3.00
N ILE A 124 -3.78 12.59 2.44
CA ILE A 124 -4.34 12.48 1.11
C ILE A 124 -5.84 12.25 1.24
N ILE A 125 -6.62 13.02 0.48
CA ILE A 125 -7.99 12.68 0.14
C ILE A 125 -7.97 12.00 -1.23
N GLN A 126 -8.63 10.87 -1.36
CA GLN A 126 -8.73 10.08 -2.59
C GLN A 126 -10.18 9.68 -2.83
N GLU A 127 -10.57 9.59 -4.11
CA GLU A 127 -11.87 9.01 -4.51
C GLU A 127 -11.99 7.59 -3.93
N TYR A 128 -13.14 7.27 -3.35
CA TYR A 128 -13.40 5.89 -2.93
C TYR A 128 -13.66 5.05 -4.17
N ASN A 129 -13.07 3.86 -4.19
CA ASN A 129 -13.21 2.95 -5.31
C ASN A 129 -13.54 1.56 -4.76
N ASP A 130 -14.65 1.00 -5.20
CA ASP A 130 -15.26 -0.25 -4.74
C ASP A 130 -15.02 -1.41 -5.72
N TYR A 131 -13.93 -1.35 -6.49
CA TYR A 131 -13.59 -2.46 -7.38
C TYR A 131 -13.51 -3.77 -6.60
N PRO A 132 -14.11 -4.85 -7.14
CA PRO A 132 -14.24 -6.13 -6.44
C PRO A 132 -12.88 -6.83 -6.24
N GLU A 133 -11.87 -6.42 -7.00
CA GLU A 133 -10.58 -7.09 -7.09
C GLU A 133 -9.43 -6.15 -6.74
N GLU A 134 -8.57 -6.59 -5.82
CA GLU A 134 -7.28 -5.95 -5.55
C GLU A 134 -6.15 -6.94 -5.83
N PHE A 135 -5.12 -6.49 -6.57
CA PHE A 135 -3.95 -7.30 -6.87
C PHE A 135 -2.66 -6.62 -6.40
N GLY A 136 -1.83 -7.35 -5.68
CA GLY A 136 -0.43 -7.03 -5.46
C GLY A 136 0.41 -7.53 -6.63
N ILE A 137 1.23 -6.66 -7.22
CA ILE A 137 2.14 -7.01 -8.32
C ILE A 137 3.58 -6.94 -7.81
N PHE A 138 4.32 -8.04 -7.93
CA PHE A 138 5.75 -8.05 -7.66
C PHE A 138 6.51 -7.96 -8.98
N TYR A 139 7.16 -6.82 -9.19
CA TYR A 139 7.94 -6.50 -10.38
C TYR A 139 9.41 -6.28 -10.01
N TYR A 140 10.32 -6.81 -10.82
CA TYR A 140 11.75 -6.50 -10.75
C TYR A 140 12.30 -6.14 -12.13
N ARG A 141 13.34 -5.30 -12.14
CA ARG A 141 14.07 -4.93 -13.35
C ARG A 141 15.54 -4.80 -13.03
N GLU A 142 16.37 -5.50 -13.79
CA GLU A 142 17.82 -5.40 -13.65
C GLU A 142 18.34 -4.03 -14.12
N PRO A 143 19.43 -3.52 -13.53
CA PRO A 143 20.10 -2.32 -14.01
C PRO A 143 20.46 -2.43 -15.50
N GLY A 144 20.26 -1.36 -16.26
CA GLY A 144 20.53 -1.32 -17.70
C GLY A 144 19.42 -1.92 -18.59
N MET A 145 18.51 -2.73 -18.03
CA MET A 145 17.42 -3.31 -18.82
C MET A 145 16.31 -2.30 -19.10
N ARG A 146 15.78 -2.32 -20.33
CA ARG A 146 14.65 -1.47 -20.75
C ARG A 146 13.31 -1.91 -20.18
N ALA A 147 13.17 -3.21 -19.92
CA ALA A 147 11.97 -3.86 -19.43
C ALA A 147 12.31 -4.71 -18.20
N GLY A 148 11.31 -4.94 -17.35
CA GLY A 148 11.42 -5.84 -16.21
C GLY A 148 10.34 -6.92 -16.27
N LYS A 149 10.36 -7.79 -15.26
CA LYS A 149 9.46 -8.94 -15.16
C LYS A 149 8.57 -8.83 -13.94
N ILE A 150 7.30 -9.18 -14.12
CA ILE A 150 6.39 -9.52 -13.02
C ILE A 150 6.67 -10.98 -12.68
N ILE A 151 7.06 -11.24 -11.44
CA ILE A 151 7.32 -12.61 -10.95
C ILE A 151 6.18 -13.16 -10.10
N SER A 152 5.28 -12.29 -9.64
CA SER A 152 4.12 -12.70 -8.88
C SER A 152 3.00 -11.69 -9.00
N ILE A 153 1.79 -12.22 -9.07
CA ILE A 153 0.54 -11.47 -8.94
C ILE A 153 -0.22 -12.14 -7.80
N THR A 154 -0.56 -11.37 -6.77
CA THR A 154 -1.27 -11.85 -5.59
C THR A 154 -2.61 -11.14 -5.52
N ARG A 155 -3.70 -11.89 -5.70
CA ARG A 155 -5.04 -11.39 -5.39
C ARG A 155 -5.15 -11.18 -3.88
N LYS A 156 -5.62 -10.01 -3.45
CA LYS A 156 -5.87 -9.71 -2.05
C LYS A 156 -7.34 -9.93 -1.76
N GLU A 157 -7.59 -10.84 -0.82
CA GLU A 157 -8.92 -11.12 -0.29
C GLU A 157 -8.96 -10.71 1.17
N ILE A 158 -10.06 -10.08 1.57
CA ILE A 158 -10.31 -9.78 2.97
C ILE A 158 -10.80 -11.07 3.62
N PRO A 159 -10.17 -11.56 4.71
CA PRO A 159 -10.60 -12.78 5.36
C PRO A 159 -12.02 -12.59 5.93
N ILE A 160 -12.90 -13.55 5.65
CA ILE A 160 -14.26 -13.61 6.18
C ILE A 160 -14.34 -14.83 7.10
N LEU A 161 -14.88 -14.61 8.31
CA LEU A 161 -15.16 -15.68 9.27
C LEU A 161 -16.68 -15.91 9.30
N GLU A 162 -17.11 -17.14 9.08
CA GLU A 162 -18.51 -17.53 9.25
C GLU A 162 -18.72 -18.15 10.63
N GLY A 163 -19.64 -17.57 11.42
CA GLY A 163 -19.96 -18.06 12.75
C GLY A 163 -20.92 -19.24 12.70
N ASP A 164 -20.66 -20.28 13.49
CA ASP A 164 -21.53 -21.47 13.59
C ASP A 164 -22.46 -21.47 14.82
N GLY A 165 -22.46 -20.36 15.58
CA GLY A 165 -23.24 -20.20 16.80
C GLY A 165 -22.79 -21.05 17.99
N LYS A 166 -21.69 -21.81 17.87
CA LYS A 166 -21.20 -22.73 18.90
C LYS A 166 -19.79 -22.39 19.37
N ARG A 167 -18.89 -22.06 18.44
CA ARG A 167 -17.48 -21.77 18.73
C ARG A 167 -17.22 -20.27 18.86
N THR A 168 -16.29 -19.92 19.73
CA THR A 168 -15.72 -18.56 19.79
C THR A 168 -14.87 -18.27 18.55
N ILE A 169 -14.65 -16.98 18.26
CA ILE A 169 -13.77 -16.55 17.14
C ILE A 169 -12.38 -17.21 17.24
N LYS A 170 -11.82 -17.25 18.45
CA LYS A 170 -10.51 -17.87 18.70
C LYS A 170 -10.54 -19.35 18.33
N GLU A 171 -11.55 -20.09 18.78
CA GLU A 171 -11.71 -21.51 18.47
C GLU A 171 -11.93 -21.78 16.98
N ILE A 172 -12.61 -20.88 16.26
CA ILE A 172 -12.76 -20.98 14.80
C ILE A 172 -11.41 -20.72 14.11
N ILE A 173 -10.63 -19.72 14.54
CA ILE A 173 -9.30 -19.44 13.97
C ILE A 173 -8.30 -20.57 14.26
N GLU A 174 -8.35 -21.17 15.45
CA GLU A 174 -7.40 -22.22 15.87
C GLU A 174 -7.73 -23.59 15.28
N ASN A 175 -9.02 -23.94 15.13
CA ASN A 175 -9.42 -25.28 14.67
C ASN A 175 -9.59 -25.39 13.16
N SER A 176 -9.45 -24.29 12.43
CA SER A 176 -9.64 -24.35 11.00
C SER A 176 -8.59 -23.55 10.26
N ASN A 177 -8.24 -24.04 9.07
CA ASN A 177 -7.81 -23.19 7.97
C ASN A 177 -8.94 -22.21 7.56
N ALA A 178 -9.82 -21.74 8.49
CA ALA A 178 -11.07 -21.00 8.28
C ALA A 178 -10.85 -19.51 8.01
N ILE A 179 -9.69 -19.16 7.46
CA ILE A 179 -9.74 -18.19 6.39
C ILE A 179 -10.31 -19.00 5.23
N VAL A 180 -11.62 -18.98 4.99
CA VAL A 180 -12.15 -19.53 3.73
C VAL A 180 -11.47 -18.69 2.64
N PRO A 181 -10.50 -19.20 1.86
CA PRO A 181 -10.16 -18.50 0.64
C PRO A 181 -11.43 -18.52 -0.18
N VAL A 182 -11.88 -17.37 -0.68
CA VAL A 182 -12.92 -17.39 -1.71
C VAL A 182 -12.36 -18.30 -2.81
N LYS A 183 -13.11 -19.35 -3.17
CA LYS A 183 -12.63 -20.48 -3.99
C LYS A 183 -11.60 -20.07 -5.06
N GLN A 184 -10.42 -20.67 -4.93
CA GLN A 184 -9.22 -20.53 -5.76
C GLN A 184 -9.46 -20.68 -7.27
N GLY A 185 -8.70 -19.92 -8.07
CA GLY A 185 -8.51 -20.18 -9.50
C GLY A 185 -7.38 -19.40 -10.17
N SER A 186 -6.15 -19.97 -10.19
CA SER A 186 -4.97 -19.68 -11.08
C SER A 186 -4.28 -18.30 -10.94
N ALA A 187 -2.96 -18.09 -11.09
CA ALA A 187 -1.73 -18.90 -11.23
C ALA A 187 -0.52 -17.92 -11.06
N LEU A 188 0.69 -18.42 -10.80
CA LEU A 188 1.92 -17.63 -10.99
C LEU A 188 2.04 -17.24 -12.48
N LEU A 189 2.11 -15.95 -12.77
CA LEU A 189 2.23 -15.41 -14.13
C LEU A 189 3.63 -14.82 -14.31
N GLU A 190 4.32 -15.19 -15.39
CA GLU A 190 5.45 -14.40 -15.90
C GLU A 190 4.89 -13.38 -16.90
N VAL A 191 4.85 -12.10 -16.50
CA VAL A 191 4.38 -11.01 -17.37
C VAL A 191 5.52 -10.04 -17.59
N GLU A 192 5.78 -9.69 -18.85
CA GLU A 192 6.80 -8.70 -19.20
C GLU A 192 6.16 -7.31 -19.34
N ILE A 193 6.75 -6.31 -18.68
CA ILE A 193 6.32 -4.91 -18.81
C ILE A 193 7.33 -4.17 -19.69
N VAL A 194 6.90 -3.79 -20.89
CA VAL A 194 7.68 -2.96 -21.83
C VAL A 194 6.99 -1.61 -21.97
N ALA A 195 7.65 -0.52 -21.57
CA ALA A 195 7.16 0.85 -21.82
C ALA A 195 5.68 1.10 -21.43
N ASN A 196 5.27 0.69 -20.22
CA ASN A 196 3.88 0.74 -19.72
C ASN A 196 2.86 -0.10 -20.52
N GLN A 197 3.32 -1.03 -21.36
CA GLN A 197 2.50 -2.02 -22.05
C GLN A 197 2.79 -3.41 -21.50
N LEU A 198 1.73 -4.19 -21.28
CA LEU A 198 1.83 -5.60 -20.95
C LEU A 198 1.99 -6.39 -22.25
N ARG A 199 2.95 -7.32 -22.31
CA ARG A 199 3.07 -8.33 -23.37
C ARG A 199 3.02 -9.73 -22.75
N GLY A 200 2.14 -10.59 -23.25
CA GLY A 200 1.95 -11.97 -22.75
C GLY A 200 0.64 -12.60 -23.25
N LYS A 201 0.46 -13.92 -23.02
CA LYS A 201 -0.81 -14.61 -23.27
C LYS A 201 -1.73 -14.40 -22.06
N TYR A 202 -2.95 -13.91 -22.29
CA TYR A 202 -3.90 -13.55 -21.23
C TYR A 202 -5.03 -14.57 -21.12
N TRP A 203 -5.38 -14.94 -19.90
CA TRP A 203 -6.72 -15.38 -19.54
C TRP A 203 -7.15 -14.62 -18.28
N LEU A 204 -8.25 -13.89 -18.37
CA LEU A 204 -8.97 -13.32 -17.23
C LEU A 204 -10.28 -14.12 -17.13
N LYS A 205 -10.55 -14.71 -15.97
CA LYS A 205 -11.90 -15.12 -15.58
C LYS A 205 -12.44 -14.10 -14.61
#